data_AF-W0DUS8-F1
#
_entry.id   AF-W0DUS8-F1
#
_cell.length_a   1.000
_cell.length_b   1.000
_cell.length_c   1.000
_cell.angle_alpha   90.00
_cell.angle_beta   90.00
_cell.angle_gamma   90.00
#
_symmetry.space_group_name_H-M   'P 1'
#
loop_
_entity.id
_entity.type
_entity.pdbx_description
1 polymer ?
#
loop_
_entity_poly.entity_id
_entity_poly.type
_entity_poly.pdbx_seq_one_letter_code
_entity_poly.pdbx_strand_id
1 'polypeptide(L)'
;MSNNSLDNGYPFVVLGMGCFWGAEKRMLSLEGVLDVESGYANGEITASYEAILAHERQLRLGLSDLKNHAEVVKVWFDPAKTTLEQVLARFWESHNPTQGDRQGNDIGSNYRSAIFTASDQDLPIAEASKATYQQALTAAGLPKITTEITRLTHYTPAETYHQRYLQKNPNGYCGLGGTGVAYPSATRFNPYPNSGLVIYGASNNHNTEAFLHAILETYPLPFEIRRVNTASNTATDTPLTLQFEHHGRPVGEFTGPYDAPYEAFWRWLGQYLLTEEQQYIAFSQGTERPFCGPYLTEKRRGWFLDPLSGVALFHSDKKFDSGTGWPSFYDVMPNAVSLVKDRSHGMIRTEVRSASTGIHLGHVFEDGPAPTHLRYCINGQVLLFKHDA
;
A
#
# COMPACT_ATOMS: atom_id res chain seq x y z
N MET A 1 8.35 13.16 -22.20
CA MET A 1 9.80 12.90 -22.35
C MET A 1 9.92 11.45 -22.78
N SER A 2 10.81 11.10 -23.71
CA SER A 2 10.89 9.70 -24.17
C SER A 2 11.31 8.79 -23.01
N ASN A 3 10.59 7.68 -22.79
CA ASN A 3 10.87 6.66 -21.77
C ASN A 3 12.20 5.90 -21.98
N ASN A 4 13.00 6.34 -22.96
CA ASN A 4 14.26 5.74 -23.37
C ASN A 4 15.36 5.84 -22.28
N SER A 5 15.25 6.79 -21.35
CA SER A 5 16.18 6.90 -20.21
C SER A 5 15.87 5.89 -19.11
N LEU A 6 14.60 5.56 -18.87
CA LEU A 6 14.19 4.57 -17.87
C LEU A 6 14.49 3.15 -18.35
N ASP A 7 14.24 2.86 -19.62
CA ASP A 7 14.51 1.55 -20.23
C ASP A 7 15.98 1.11 -20.18
N ASN A 8 16.90 2.08 -20.15
CA ASN A 8 18.35 1.81 -20.08
C ASN A 8 18.92 1.92 -18.65
N GLY A 9 18.11 2.32 -17.66
CA GLY A 9 18.57 2.64 -16.32
C GLY A 9 17.96 1.79 -15.21
N TYR A 10 16.76 1.24 -15.41
CA TYR A 10 16.02 0.55 -14.36
C TYR A 10 15.33 -0.72 -14.85
N PRO A 11 15.22 -1.76 -13.99
CA PRO A 11 14.44 -2.94 -14.30
C PRO A 11 12.96 -2.60 -14.47
N PHE A 12 12.27 -3.40 -15.30
CA PHE A 12 10.84 -3.27 -15.51
C PHE A 12 10.15 -4.62 -15.71
N VAL A 13 8.83 -4.63 -15.54
CA VAL A 13 7.95 -5.75 -15.90
C VAL A 13 6.68 -5.22 -16.56
N VAL A 14 6.08 -5.97 -17.47
CA VAL A 14 4.84 -5.60 -18.15
C VAL A 14 3.69 -6.48 -17.64
N LEU A 15 2.62 -5.85 -17.16
CA LEU A 15 1.57 -6.52 -16.39
C LEU A 15 0.19 -6.27 -16.99
N GLY A 16 -0.54 -7.34 -17.33
CA GLY A 16 -1.93 -7.32 -17.78
C GLY A 16 -2.87 -7.60 -16.62
N MET A 17 -3.74 -6.65 -16.30
CA MET A 17 -4.61 -6.70 -15.12
C MET A 17 -6.08 -6.42 -15.46
N GLY A 18 -6.46 -6.52 -16.74
CA GLY A 18 -7.71 -5.96 -17.26
C GLY A 18 -7.52 -4.53 -17.75
N CYS A 19 -8.53 -3.67 -17.56
CA CYS A 19 -8.46 -2.27 -17.96
C CYS A 19 -7.21 -1.57 -17.38
N PHE A 20 -6.31 -1.11 -18.25
CA PHE A 20 -5.03 -0.54 -17.85
C PHE A 20 -5.13 0.79 -17.07
N TRP A 21 -6.29 1.49 -17.06
CA TRP A 21 -6.47 2.72 -16.30
C TRP A 21 -6.43 2.47 -14.79
N GLY A 22 -7.13 1.42 -14.36
CA GLY A 22 -7.09 0.97 -12.96
C GLY A 22 -5.73 0.39 -12.62
N ALA A 23 -5.12 -0.36 -13.55
CA ALA A 23 -3.81 -0.98 -13.35
C ALA A 23 -2.72 0.07 -13.12
N GLU A 24 -2.69 1.12 -13.95
CA GLU A 24 -1.74 2.22 -13.86
C GLU A 24 -1.82 2.90 -12.49
N LYS A 25 -3.04 3.25 -12.05
CA LYS A 25 -3.27 3.85 -10.73
C LYS A 25 -2.79 2.95 -9.58
N ARG A 26 -3.04 1.64 -9.65
CA ARG A 26 -2.66 0.70 -8.60
C ARG A 26 -1.15 0.49 -8.51
N MET A 27 -0.46 0.44 -9.64
CA MET A 27 1.00 0.24 -9.66
C MET A 27 1.76 1.51 -9.29
N LEU A 28 1.27 2.70 -9.69
CA LEU A 28 1.86 3.98 -9.27
C LEU A 28 1.82 4.21 -7.76
N SER A 29 0.92 3.54 -7.03
CA SER A 29 0.84 3.65 -5.57
C SER A 29 1.86 2.81 -4.80
N LEU A 30 2.63 1.95 -5.49
CA LEU A 30 3.60 1.07 -4.85
C LEU A 30 4.92 1.82 -4.62
N GLU A 31 5.43 1.78 -3.39
CA GLU A 31 6.74 2.35 -3.06
C GLU A 31 7.85 1.67 -3.88
N GLY A 32 8.78 2.49 -4.37
CA GLY A 32 9.88 2.04 -5.24
C GLY A 32 9.51 1.94 -6.72
N VAL A 33 8.22 2.04 -7.09
CA VAL A 33 7.84 2.23 -8.51
C VAL A 33 8.21 3.64 -8.94
N LEU A 34 8.95 3.73 -10.05
CA LEU A 34 9.46 4.97 -10.61
C LEU A 34 8.47 5.59 -11.60
N ASP A 35 7.93 4.74 -12.46
CA ASP A 35 6.95 5.12 -13.47
C ASP A 35 6.12 3.92 -13.92
N VAL A 36 4.97 4.19 -14.52
CA VAL A 36 4.06 3.22 -15.13
C VAL A 36 3.57 3.76 -16.47
N GLU A 37 3.58 2.97 -17.53
CA GLU A 37 3.06 3.38 -18.85
C GLU A 37 2.00 2.37 -19.32
N SER A 38 0.85 2.86 -19.76
CA SER A 38 -0.20 2.01 -20.35
C SER A 38 0.17 1.61 -21.78
N GLY A 39 -0.09 0.37 -22.18
CA GLY A 39 0.25 -0.13 -23.51
C GLY A 39 -0.46 -1.41 -23.91
N TYR A 40 -0.06 -1.91 -25.07
CA TYR A 40 -0.56 -3.15 -25.68
C TYR A 40 0.60 -4.10 -25.92
N ALA A 41 0.48 -5.36 -25.51
CA ALA A 41 1.59 -6.31 -25.59
C ALA A 41 1.21 -7.71 -26.05
N ASN A 42 2.19 -8.39 -26.65
CA ASN A 42 2.18 -9.82 -26.99
C ASN A 42 0.93 -10.31 -27.76
N GLY A 43 0.44 -9.50 -28.71
CA GLY A 43 -0.51 -9.89 -29.75
C GLY A 43 0.16 -9.96 -31.11
N GLU A 44 -0.59 -10.41 -32.11
CA GLU A 44 -0.13 -10.66 -33.49
C GLU A 44 -0.75 -9.70 -34.51
N ILE A 45 -1.54 -8.72 -34.05
CA ILE A 45 -2.25 -7.75 -34.87
C ILE A 45 -1.62 -6.36 -34.76
N THR A 46 -2.15 -5.38 -35.49
CA THR A 46 -1.78 -3.98 -35.28
C THR A 46 -2.19 -3.51 -33.88
N ALA A 47 -1.24 -2.93 -33.14
CA ALA A 47 -1.48 -2.42 -31.79
C ALA A 47 -2.05 -0.99 -31.81
N SER A 48 -3.37 -0.87 -31.72
CA SER A 48 -4.09 0.36 -31.35
C SER A 48 -5.36 0.00 -30.60
N TYR A 49 -5.91 0.96 -29.83
CA TYR A 49 -7.13 0.72 -29.07
C TYR A 49 -8.27 0.21 -29.96
N GLU A 50 -8.48 0.90 -31.09
CA GLU A 50 -9.54 0.58 -32.04
C GLU A 50 -9.34 -0.78 -32.71
N ALA A 51 -8.11 -1.11 -33.10
CA ALA A 51 -7.79 -2.38 -33.74
C ALA A 51 -8.01 -3.57 -32.80
N ILE A 52 -7.61 -3.43 -31.53
CA ILE A 52 -7.77 -4.45 -30.50
C ILE A 52 -9.24 -4.74 -30.22
N LEU A 53 -10.07 -3.70 -30.07
CA LEU A 53 -11.51 -3.87 -29.86
C LEU A 53 -12.21 -4.44 -31.09
N ALA A 54 -11.80 -4.05 -32.30
CA ALA A 54 -12.34 -4.60 -33.53
C ALA A 54 -11.98 -6.07 -33.70
N HIS A 55 -10.74 -6.44 -33.39
CA HIS A 55 -10.25 -7.81 -33.48
C HIS A 55 -10.88 -8.72 -32.42
N GLU A 56 -11.13 -8.22 -31.20
CA GLU A 56 -11.88 -8.95 -30.17
C GLU A 56 -13.29 -9.34 -30.65
N ARG A 57 -13.96 -8.48 -31.43
CA ARG A 57 -15.24 -8.82 -32.06
C ARG A 57 -15.08 -9.90 -33.13
N GLN A 58 -13.99 -9.87 -33.91
CA GLN A 58 -13.72 -10.91 -34.92
C GLN A 58 -13.46 -12.28 -34.28
N LEU A 59 -12.71 -12.32 -33.17
CA LEU A 59 -12.48 -13.55 -32.39
C LEU A 59 -13.80 -14.17 -31.92
N ARG A 60 -14.72 -13.37 -31.37
CA ARG A 60 -16.04 -13.85 -30.92
C ARG A 60 -16.91 -14.38 -32.05
N LEU A 61 -16.71 -13.91 -33.27
CA LEU A 61 -17.40 -14.36 -34.46
C LEU A 61 -16.71 -15.54 -35.15
N GLY A 62 -15.55 -16.01 -34.63
CA GLY A 62 -14.76 -17.06 -35.27
C GLY A 62 -14.16 -16.66 -36.62
N LEU A 63 -13.95 -15.36 -36.84
CA LEU A 63 -13.45 -14.81 -38.12
C LEU A 63 -11.93 -14.64 -38.15
N SER A 64 -11.25 -14.85 -37.02
CA SER A 64 -9.79 -14.78 -36.89
C SER A 64 -9.35 -15.72 -35.78
N ASP A 65 -8.16 -16.29 -35.93
CA ASP A 65 -7.48 -17.08 -34.90
C ASP A 65 -6.18 -16.39 -34.42
N LEU A 66 -5.89 -15.18 -34.91
CA LEU A 66 -4.71 -14.43 -34.49
C LEU A 66 -4.85 -14.04 -33.01
N LYS A 67 -3.74 -13.98 -32.28
CA LYS A 67 -3.76 -13.58 -30.88
C LYS A 67 -3.93 -12.07 -30.75
N ASN A 68 -4.90 -11.64 -29.94
CA ASN A 68 -5.08 -10.22 -29.63
C ASN A 68 -4.04 -9.73 -28.61
N HIS A 69 -3.70 -8.44 -28.65
CA HIS A 69 -2.85 -7.84 -27.62
C HIS A 69 -3.59 -7.81 -26.27
N ALA A 70 -2.84 -7.96 -25.17
CA ALA A 70 -3.35 -7.61 -23.86
C ALA A 70 -3.20 -6.10 -23.62
N GLU A 71 -4.19 -5.49 -22.97
CA GLU A 71 -4.01 -4.22 -22.27
C GLU A 71 -3.11 -4.46 -21.07
N VAL A 72 -2.00 -3.72 -21.02
CA VAL A 72 -0.95 -3.89 -20.02
C VAL A 72 -0.46 -2.56 -19.50
N VAL A 73 0.24 -2.62 -18.37
CA VAL A 73 1.07 -1.53 -17.88
C VAL A 73 2.53 -1.98 -17.80
N LYS A 74 3.44 -1.16 -18.32
CA LYS A 74 4.89 -1.32 -18.13
C LYS A 74 5.29 -0.59 -16.86
N VAL A 75 5.87 -1.30 -15.90
CA VAL A 75 6.19 -0.79 -14.56
C VAL A 75 7.70 -0.79 -14.39
N TRP A 76 8.29 0.41 -14.26
CA TRP A 76 9.71 0.58 -13.92
C TRP A 76 9.85 0.77 -12.42
N PHE A 77 10.88 0.19 -11.82
CA PHE A 77 11.08 0.25 -10.38
C PHE A 77 12.55 0.38 -9.99
N ASP A 78 12.79 0.99 -8.83
CA ASP A 78 14.11 1.14 -8.23
C ASP A 78 14.45 -0.11 -7.42
N PRO A 79 15.43 -0.93 -7.86
CA PRO A 79 15.82 -2.16 -7.16
C PRO A 79 16.39 -1.90 -5.76
N ALA A 80 16.78 -0.67 -5.42
CA ALA A 80 17.20 -0.30 -4.07
C ALA A 80 16.01 -0.10 -3.10
N LYS A 81 14.79 0.08 -3.62
CA LYS A 81 13.58 0.36 -2.83
C LYS A 81 12.54 -0.75 -2.89
N THR A 82 12.45 -1.46 -4.01
CA THR A 82 11.49 -2.55 -4.20
C THR A 82 12.08 -3.63 -5.11
N THR A 83 11.53 -4.83 -5.02
CA THR A 83 11.96 -6.01 -5.78
C THR A 83 10.89 -6.42 -6.78
N LEU A 84 11.27 -7.20 -7.80
CA LEU A 84 10.31 -7.79 -8.73
C LEU A 84 9.22 -8.59 -8.00
N GLU A 85 9.59 -9.34 -6.96
CA GLU A 85 8.61 -10.09 -6.15
C GLU A 85 7.59 -9.17 -5.47
N GLN A 86 8.01 -8.03 -4.92
CA GLN A 86 7.10 -7.07 -4.29
C GLN A 86 6.17 -6.40 -5.32
N VAL A 87 6.69 -6.09 -6.51
CA VAL A 87 5.89 -5.60 -7.64
C VAL A 87 4.84 -6.66 -8.05
N LEU A 88 5.24 -7.93 -8.11
CA LEU A 88 4.34 -9.05 -8.44
C LEU A 88 3.32 -9.33 -7.33
N ALA A 89 3.70 -9.22 -6.05
CA ALA A 89 2.77 -9.31 -4.93
C ALA A 89 1.67 -8.26 -5.07
N ARG A 90 2.03 -7.00 -5.40
CA ARG A 90 1.05 -5.95 -5.66
C ARG A 90 0.17 -6.28 -6.87
N PHE A 91 0.72 -6.84 -7.93
CA PHE A 91 -0.02 -7.30 -9.12
C PHE A 91 -1.09 -8.33 -8.75
N TRP A 92 -0.71 -9.39 -8.03
CA TRP A 92 -1.59 -10.49 -7.63
C TRP A 92 -2.78 -10.01 -6.80
N GLU A 93 -2.55 -9.11 -5.86
CA GLU A 93 -3.60 -8.56 -4.99
C GLU A 93 -4.52 -7.55 -5.69
N SER A 94 -4.09 -7.03 -6.84
CA SER A 94 -4.72 -5.86 -7.46
C SER A 94 -5.82 -6.16 -8.47
N HIS A 95 -5.98 -7.42 -8.88
CA HIS A 95 -6.98 -7.87 -9.84
C HIS A 95 -7.39 -9.33 -9.52
N ASN A 96 -8.31 -9.92 -10.28
CA ASN A 96 -8.71 -11.31 -10.06
C ASN A 96 -8.04 -12.24 -11.10
N PRO A 97 -6.90 -12.88 -10.79
CA PRO A 97 -6.13 -13.66 -11.76
C PRO A 97 -6.77 -15.00 -12.16
N THR A 98 -7.99 -15.32 -11.68
CA THR A 98 -8.68 -16.59 -11.96
C THR A 98 -9.81 -16.45 -13.00
N GLN A 99 -10.00 -15.26 -13.58
CA GLN A 99 -11.15 -14.96 -14.44
C GLN A 99 -10.92 -15.20 -15.93
N GLY A 100 -9.76 -15.68 -16.35
CA GLY A 100 -9.43 -15.88 -17.78
C GLY A 100 -9.40 -14.55 -18.53
N ASP A 101 -10.10 -14.51 -19.66
CA ASP A 101 -10.24 -13.35 -20.56
C ASP A 101 -11.29 -12.34 -20.06
N ARG A 102 -11.20 -12.00 -18.77
CA ARG A 102 -12.15 -11.11 -18.09
C ARG A 102 -11.55 -10.49 -16.84
N GLN A 103 -11.90 -9.25 -16.54
CA GLN A 103 -11.74 -8.61 -15.23
C GLN A 103 -12.98 -7.79 -14.88
N GLY A 104 -13.73 -8.22 -13.87
CA GLY A 104 -14.96 -7.52 -13.48
C GLY A 104 -15.99 -7.47 -14.63
N ASN A 105 -16.31 -6.27 -15.12
CA ASN A 105 -17.22 -6.07 -16.26
C ASN A 105 -16.51 -6.06 -17.62
N ASP A 106 -15.19 -6.00 -17.62
CA ASP A 106 -14.38 -5.97 -18.84
C ASP A 106 -14.17 -7.40 -19.32
N ILE A 107 -14.76 -7.76 -20.46
CA ILE A 107 -14.74 -9.11 -21.01
C ILE A 107 -14.04 -9.06 -22.37
N GLY A 108 -13.03 -9.90 -22.55
CA GLY A 108 -12.30 -10.08 -23.80
C GLY A 108 -10.85 -10.50 -23.58
N SER A 109 -10.25 -11.09 -24.61
CA SER A 109 -8.87 -11.58 -24.56
C SER A 109 -7.85 -10.47 -24.32
N ASN A 110 -8.21 -9.23 -24.66
CA ASN A 110 -7.42 -8.04 -24.33
C ASN A 110 -7.39 -7.70 -22.83
N TYR A 111 -8.35 -8.21 -22.04
CA TYR A 111 -8.41 -8.00 -20.59
C TYR A 111 -7.85 -9.17 -19.78
N ARG A 112 -7.18 -10.13 -20.43
CA ARG A 112 -6.60 -11.28 -19.75
C ARG A 112 -5.54 -10.86 -18.74
N SER A 113 -5.43 -11.63 -17.66
CA SER A 113 -4.33 -11.50 -16.71
C SER A 113 -3.01 -11.95 -17.36
N ALA A 114 -1.95 -11.14 -17.28
CA ALA A 114 -0.66 -11.46 -17.88
C ALA A 114 0.53 -10.89 -17.11
N ILE A 115 1.66 -11.60 -17.15
CA ILE A 115 2.99 -11.12 -16.75
C ILE A 115 3.93 -11.36 -17.94
N PHE A 116 4.41 -10.28 -18.53
CA PHE A 116 5.42 -10.31 -19.58
C PHE A 116 6.74 -9.82 -19.02
N THR A 117 7.71 -10.72 -18.90
CA THR A 117 8.99 -10.42 -18.29
C THR A 117 9.94 -9.70 -19.24
N ALA A 118 10.80 -8.85 -18.68
CA ALA A 118 11.83 -8.12 -19.41
C ALA A 118 13.11 -8.93 -19.66
N SER A 119 13.27 -10.09 -19.00
CA SER A 119 14.34 -11.05 -19.22
C SER A 119 13.87 -12.49 -18.94
N ASP A 120 14.65 -13.48 -19.39
CA ASP A 120 14.39 -14.90 -19.05
C ASP A 120 14.73 -15.20 -17.58
N GLN A 121 15.57 -14.37 -16.94
CA GLN A 121 15.94 -14.51 -15.53
C GLN A 121 14.78 -14.18 -14.59
N ASP A 122 13.83 -13.37 -15.05
CA ASP A 122 12.65 -12.97 -14.29
C ASP A 122 11.52 -14.01 -14.35
N LEU A 123 11.54 -14.92 -15.34
CA LEU A 123 10.48 -15.92 -15.52
C LEU A 123 10.32 -16.85 -14.31
N PRO A 124 11.40 -17.41 -13.73
CA PRO A 124 11.28 -18.22 -12.51
C PRO A 124 10.70 -17.45 -11.33
N ILE A 125 10.99 -16.15 -11.20
CA ILE A 125 10.45 -15.29 -10.12
C ILE A 125 8.94 -15.11 -10.33
N ALA A 126 8.51 -14.84 -11.56
CA ALA A 126 7.10 -14.73 -11.91
C ALA A 126 6.33 -16.03 -11.64
N GLU A 127 6.85 -17.18 -12.07
CA GLU A 127 6.21 -18.49 -11.85
C GLU A 127 6.20 -18.88 -10.37
N ALA A 128 7.27 -18.60 -9.63
CA ALA A 128 7.30 -18.83 -8.18
C ALA A 128 6.24 -17.98 -7.47
N SER A 129 6.12 -16.70 -7.84
CA SER A 129 5.11 -15.81 -7.24
C SER A 129 3.68 -16.29 -7.54
N LYS A 130 3.42 -16.80 -8.74
CA LYS A 130 2.14 -17.42 -9.11
C LYS A 130 1.86 -18.64 -8.24
N ALA A 131 2.85 -19.52 -8.03
CA ALA A 131 2.70 -20.69 -7.19
C ALA A 131 2.37 -20.31 -5.72
N THR A 132 3.08 -19.31 -5.17
CA THR A 132 2.82 -18.76 -3.85
C THR A 132 1.40 -18.21 -3.73
N TYR A 133 0.97 -17.37 -4.68
CA TYR A 133 -0.36 -16.80 -4.63
C TYR A 133 -1.46 -17.84 -4.85
N GLN A 134 -1.22 -18.84 -5.71
CA GLN A 134 -2.16 -19.94 -5.93
C GLN A 134 -2.46 -20.71 -4.63
N GLN A 135 -1.46 -20.92 -3.77
CA GLN A 135 -1.68 -21.57 -2.47
C GLN A 135 -2.63 -20.76 -1.61
N ALA A 136 -2.44 -19.43 -1.54
CA ALA A 136 -3.32 -18.53 -0.79
C ALA A 136 -4.76 -18.52 -1.35
N LEU A 137 -4.91 -18.45 -2.68
CA LEU A 137 -6.22 -18.55 -3.32
C LEU A 137 -6.91 -19.88 -3.03
N THR A 138 -6.16 -20.99 -3.07
CA THR A 138 -6.69 -22.33 -2.77
C THR A 138 -7.18 -22.40 -1.32
N ALA A 139 -6.39 -21.87 -0.37
CA ALA A 139 -6.78 -21.79 1.04
C ALA A 139 -8.04 -20.93 1.27
N ALA A 140 -8.22 -19.89 0.45
CA ALA A 140 -9.42 -19.05 0.44
C ALA A 140 -10.61 -19.65 -0.35
N GLY A 141 -10.47 -20.86 -0.90
CA GLY A 141 -11.53 -21.51 -1.68
C GLY A 141 -11.74 -20.92 -3.09
N LEU A 142 -10.76 -20.21 -3.64
CA LEU A 142 -10.83 -19.59 -4.96
C LEU A 142 -10.21 -20.47 -6.07
N PRO A 143 -10.61 -20.26 -7.35
CA PRO A 143 -10.17 -21.10 -8.45
C PRO A 143 -8.69 -20.97 -8.82
N LYS A 144 -8.27 -21.76 -9.82
CA LYS A 144 -6.90 -21.73 -10.36
C LYS A 144 -6.62 -20.42 -11.12
N ILE A 145 -5.41 -19.88 -10.95
CA ILE A 145 -4.86 -18.76 -11.69
C ILE A 145 -4.74 -19.12 -13.18
N THR A 146 -5.26 -18.23 -14.03
CA THR A 146 -5.21 -18.32 -15.50
C THR A 146 -4.19 -17.38 -16.12
N THR A 147 -3.45 -16.61 -15.30
CA THR A 147 -2.44 -15.64 -15.75
C THR A 147 -1.43 -16.25 -16.72
N GLU A 148 -1.31 -15.61 -17.88
CA GLU A 148 -0.27 -15.88 -18.87
C GLU A 148 1.07 -15.36 -18.34
N ILE A 149 2.10 -16.21 -18.26
CA ILE A 149 3.46 -15.81 -17.88
C ILE A 149 4.39 -16.19 -19.01
N THR A 150 5.00 -15.19 -19.65
CA THR A 150 5.92 -15.42 -20.77
C THR A 150 6.86 -14.22 -20.95
N ARG A 151 7.78 -14.33 -21.89
CA ARG A 151 8.69 -13.25 -22.25
C ARG A 151 7.94 -12.15 -23.00
N LEU A 152 8.27 -10.88 -22.72
CA LEU A 152 7.82 -9.76 -23.55
C LEU A 152 8.42 -9.88 -24.96
N THR A 153 7.58 -9.99 -25.99
CA THR A 153 8.01 -10.05 -27.40
C THR A 153 7.74 -8.74 -28.12
N HIS A 154 6.58 -8.13 -27.87
CA HIS A 154 6.16 -6.88 -28.47
C HIS A 154 5.46 -6.00 -27.44
N TYR A 155 5.76 -4.70 -27.48
CA TYR A 155 5.11 -3.70 -26.67
C TYR A 155 4.89 -2.44 -27.50
N THR A 156 3.69 -1.88 -27.43
CA THR A 156 3.34 -0.61 -28.06
C THR A 156 2.70 0.29 -27.01
N PRO A 157 3.25 1.49 -26.73
CA PRO A 157 2.61 2.44 -25.84
C PRO A 157 1.20 2.78 -26.31
N ALA A 158 0.27 2.85 -25.36
CA ALA A 158 -1.09 3.28 -25.66
C ALA A 158 -1.11 4.78 -25.97
N GLU A 159 -2.17 5.20 -26.65
CA GLU A 159 -2.41 6.58 -27.04
C GLU A 159 -2.37 7.52 -25.82
N THR A 160 -1.94 8.77 -26.03
CA THR A 160 -1.66 9.71 -24.93
C THR A 160 -2.86 10.04 -24.04
N TYR A 161 -4.08 9.84 -24.54
CA TYR A 161 -5.31 10.03 -23.77
C TYR A 161 -5.56 8.89 -22.76
N HIS A 162 -4.98 7.70 -22.95
CA HIS A 162 -5.03 6.60 -21.99
C HIS A 162 -3.98 6.73 -20.89
N GLN A 163 -2.86 7.40 -21.15
CA GLN A 163 -1.83 7.64 -20.15
C GLN A 163 -2.37 8.54 -19.03
N ARG A 164 -2.14 8.19 -17.77
CA ARG A 164 -2.62 8.94 -16.61
C ARG A 164 -4.12 9.18 -16.61
N TYR A 165 -4.90 8.26 -17.15
CA TYR A 165 -6.34 8.46 -17.38
C TYR A 165 -7.09 8.85 -16.09
N LEU A 166 -6.87 8.12 -14.99
CA LEU A 166 -7.56 8.38 -13.71
C LEU A 166 -7.01 9.60 -12.94
N GLN A 167 -5.82 10.11 -13.31
CA GLN A 167 -5.36 11.41 -12.81
C GLN A 167 -6.07 12.55 -13.54
N LYS A 168 -6.25 12.41 -14.86
CA LYS A 168 -6.99 13.37 -15.71
C LYS A 168 -8.50 13.32 -15.46
N ASN A 169 -9.03 12.14 -15.13
CA ASN A 169 -10.45 11.87 -14.92
C ASN A 169 -10.65 11.17 -13.55
N PRO A 170 -10.69 11.91 -12.43
CA PRO A 170 -10.74 11.32 -11.08
C PRO A 170 -11.97 10.44 -10.82
N ASN A 171 -13.10 10.73 -11.48
CA ASN A 171 -14.34 9.94 -11.42
C ASN A 171 -14.43 8.90 -12.55
N GLY A 172 -13.31 8.62 -13.24
CA GLY A 172 -13.24 7.65 -14.32
C GLY A 172 -13.44 6.21 -13.85
N TYR A 173 -13.78 5.33 -14.78
CA TYR A 173 -14.01 3.92 -14.50
C TYR A 173 -12.76 3.22 -13.93
N CYS A 174 -12.94 2.48 -12.84
CA CYS A 174 -11.91 1.62 -12.24
C CYS A 174 -12.57 0.32 -11.76
N GLY A 175 -12.58 -0.71 -12.62
CA GLY A 175 -13.24 -2.00 -12.36
C GLY A 175 -12.40 -3.02 -11.59
N LEU A 176 -11.16 -2.68 -11.22
CA LEU A 176 -10.29 -3.62 -10.52
C LEU A 176 -10.73 -3.76 -9.07
N GLY A 177 -11.17 -4.96 -8.67
CA GLY A 177 -11.55 -5.29 -7.30
C GLY A 177 -10.49 -6.08 -6.52
N GLY A 178 -9.67 -6.87 -7.21
CA GLY A 178 -8.85 -7.90 -6.56
C GLY A 178 -9.68 -9.12 -6.14
N THR A 179 -9.04 -10.08 -5.48
CA THR A 179 -9.70 -11.26 -4.89
C THR A 179 -10.03 -11.08 -3.41
N GLY A 180 -9.46 -10.06 -2.76
CA GLY A 180 -9.49 -9.95 -1.30
C GLY A 180 -8.56 -10.95 -0.59
N VAL A 181 -7.67 -11.63 -1.32
CA VAL A 181 -6.64 -12.51 -0.76
C VAL A 181 -5.29 -11.82 -0.80
N ALA A 182 -4.60 -11.78 0.34
CA ALA A 182 -3.25 -11.22 0.43
C ALA A 182 -2.21 -12.16 -0.19
N TYR A 183 -1.16 -11.58 -0.76
CA TYR A 183 0.00 -12.34 -1.21
C TYR A 183 0.83 -12.79 0.01
N PRO A 184 1.06 -14.11 0.20
CA PRO A 184 1.88 -14.59 1.30
C PRO A 184 3.31 -14.08 1.16
N SER A 185 3.73 -13.20 2.06
CA SER A 185 5.11 -12.73 2.15
C SER A 185 5.85 -13.51 3.23
N ALA A 186 7.00 -14.10 2.89
CA ALA A 186 7.92 -14.65 3.89
C ALA A 186 8.62 -13.54 4.70
N THR A 187 8.58 -12.30 4.20
CA THR A 187 9.18 -11.13 4.82
C THR A 187 8.26 -10.63 5.94
N ARG A 188 8.82 -10.46 7.15
CA ARG A 188 8.13 -9.81 8.27
C ARG A 188 7.54 -8.49 7.76
N PHE A 189 6.26 -8.24 8.06
CA PHE A 189 5.59 -6.97 7.74
C PHE A 189 6.45 -5.80 8.24
N ASN A 190 7.13 -5.13 7.30
CA ASN A 190 7.94 -3.95 7.53
C ASN A 190 7.49 -2.89 6.52
N PRO A 191 6.55 -2.01 6.92
CA PRO A 191 6.03 -0.96 6.06
C PRO A 191 7.04 0.17 5.82
N TYR A 192 8.17 0.16 6.53
CA TYR A 192 9.27 1.14 6.37
C TYR A 192 10.60 0.41 6.17
N PRO A 193 10.79 -0.27 5.02
CA PRO A 193 12.02 -1.01 4.73
C PRO A 193 13.24 -0.08 4.77
N ASN A 194 14.38 -0.61 5.22
CA ASN A 194 15.65 0.13 5.35
C ASN A 194 15.54 1.40 6.22
N SER A 195 14.52 1.50 7.06
CA SER A 195 14.36 2.55 8.05
C SER A 195 14.57 1.99 9.45
N GLY A 196 15.07 2.81 10.35
CA GLY A 196 15.31 2.37 11.72
C GLY A 196 15.64 3.49 12.67
N LEU A 197 15.44 3.21 13.96
CA LEU A 197 15.78 4.10 15.05
C LEU A 197 17.07 3.63 15.71
N VAL A 198 18.09 4.47 15.62
CA VAL A 198 19.39 4.24 16.25
C VAL A 198 19.45 5.00 17.56
N ILE A 199 19.79 4.30 18.64
CA ILE A 199 19.83 4.85 19.99
C ILE A 199 21.29 5.03 20.37
N TYR A 200 21.67 6.26 20.70
CA TYR A 200 23.00 6.66 21.16
C TYR A 200 22.95 7.11 22.63
N GLY A 201 24.05 6.89 23.35
CA GLY A 201 24.21 7.29 24.75
C GLY A 201 23.70 6.24 25.74
N ALA A 202 23.87 6.53 27.02
CA ALA A 202 23.44 5.68 28.12
C ALA A 202 22.27 6.35 28.85
N SER A 203 21.31 5.53 29.30
CA SER A 203 20.22 6.03 30.13
C SER A 203 20.72 6.28 31.54
N ASN A 204 20.59 7.52 31.98
CA ASN A 204 21.20 8.03 33.21
C ASN A 204 20.23 8.85 34.08
N ASN A 205 18.96 8.99 33.67
CA ASN A 205 17.92 9.61 34.48
C ASN A 205 16.59 8.85 34.37
N HIS A 206 15.72 9.04 35.38
CA HIS A 206 14.45 8.33 35.48
C HIS A 206 13.49 8.59 34.30
N ASN A 207 13.50 9.80 33.75
CA ASN A 207 12.61 10.18 32.64
C ASN A 207 13.01 9.47 31.33
N THR A 208 14.31 9.33 31.09
CA THR A 208 14.87 8.59 29.95
C THR A 208 14.55 7.10 30.02
N GLU A 209 14.72 6.46 31.18
CA GLU A 209 14.31 5.05 31.37
C GLU A 209 12.80 4.88 31.15
N ALA A 210 11.99 5.76 31.75
CA ALA A 210 10.54 5.72 31.58
C ALA A 210 10.13 5.85 30.10
N PHE A 211 10.80 6.72 29.35
CA PHE A 211 10.59 6.87 27.91
C PHE A 211 10.97 5.62 27.13
N LEU A 212 12.17 5.07 27.34
CA LEU A 212 12.63 3.87 26.63
C LEU A 212 11.67 2.70 26.85
N HIS A 213 11.25 2.47 28.09
CA HIS A 213 10.29 1.42 28.43
C HIS A 213 8.92 1.69 27.79
N ALA A 214 8.38 2.91 27.94
CA ALA A 214 7.04 3.25 27.47
C ALA A 214 6.92 3.32 25.95
N ILE A 215 7.97 3.71 25.22
CA ILE A 215 7.90 3.91 23.78
C ILE A 215 8.59 2.78 23.01
N LEU A 216 9.82 2.43 23.38
CA LEU A 216 10.65 1.52 22.59
C LEU A 216 10.44 0.05 22.96
N GLU A 217 10.02 -0.23 24.20
CA GLU A 217 9.79 -1.61 24.66
C GLU A 217 8.31 -2.00 24.65
N THR A 218 7.40 -1.02 24.79
CA THR A 218 5.96 -1.28 24.81
C THR A 218 5.34 -1.39 23.41
N TYR A 219 5.84 -0.62 22.45
CA TYR A 219 5.24 -0.57 21.11
C TYR A 219 5.99 -1.46 20.11
N PRO A 220 5.27 -2.14 19.19
CA PRO A 220 5.90 -3.01 18.19
C PRO A 220 6.92 -2.28 17.31
N LEU A 221 6.69 -0.98 17.04
CA LEU A 221 7.41 -0.08 16.15
C LEU A 221 7.65 -0.68 14.74
N PRO A 222 7.12 -0.05 13.67
CA PRO A 222 7.10 -0.66 12.35
C PRO A 222 8.44 -0.60 11.58
N PHE A 223 9.57 -0.52 12.28
CA PHE A 223 10.92 -0.39 11.73
C PHE A 223 11.96 -1.01 12.69
N GLU A 224 13.21 -1.14 12.24
CA GLU A 224 14.27 -1.72 13.07
C GLU A 224 14.74 -0.77 14.16
N ILE A 225 15.05 -1.30 15.35
CA ILE A 225 15.62 -0.52 16.45
C ILE A 225 17.01 -1.08 16.74
N ARG A 226 18.03 -0.20 16.81
CA ARG A 226 19.41 -0.59 17.09
C ARG A 226 20.02 0.29 18.17
N ARG A 227 20.68 -0.30 19.17
CA ARG A 227 21.46 0.42 20.18
C ARG A 227 22.93 0.43 19.77
N VAL A 228 23.55 1.60 19.79
CA VAL A 228 24.99 1.74 19.54
C VAL A 228 25.70 1.88 20.88
N ASN A 229 26.41 0.83 21.29
CA ASN A 229 27.26 0.87 22.47
C ASN A 229 28.53 1.66 22.15
N THR A 230 28.62 2.90 22.61
CA THR A 230 29.87 3.67 22.56
C THR A 230 30.82 3.11 23.62
N ALA A 231 31.58 2.07 23.25
CA ALA A 231 32.68 1.56 24.05
C ALA A 231 33.89 2.51 23.95
N SER A 232 33.91 3.56 24.77
CA SER A 232 35.10 4.17 25.40
C SER A 232 34.71 5.48 26.10
N ASN A 233 35.30 5.68 27.27
CA ASN A 233 35.21 6.84 28.15
C ASN A 233 33.94 6.93 29.02
N THR A 234 34.06 6.44 30.26
CA THR A 234 33.99 7.17 31.56
C THR A 234 33.18 8.47 31.68
N ALA A 235 32.30 8.84 30.75
CA ALA A 235 31.39 9.96 30.84
C ALA A 235 30.01 9.41 31.17
N THR A 236 29.65 9.44 32.45
CA THR A 236 28.32 9.12 32.98
C THR A 236 27.23 10.13 32.55
N ASP A 237 27.50 10.96 31.55
CA ASP A 237 26.80 12.22 31.30
C ASP A 237 26.46 12.47 29.81
N THR A 238 26.57 11.45 28.94
CA THR A 238 26.12 11.59 27.55
C THR A 238 24.59 11.50 27.50
N PRO A 239 23.87 12.55 27.08
CA PRO A 239 22.41 12.51 26.98
C PRO A 239 21.96 11.46 25.96
N LEU A 240 20.81 10.83 26.21
CA LEU A 240 20.17 9.97 25.22
C LEU A 240 19.90 10.80 23.95
N THR A 241 20.30 10.25 22.80
CA THR A 241 19.98 10.80 21.47
C THR A 241 19.40 9.68 20.63
N LEU A 242 18.27 9.95 19.99
CA LEU A 242 17.65 9.04 19.03
C LEU A 242 17.93 9.58 17.63
N GLN A 243 18.48 8.76 16.74
CA GLN A 243 18.65 9.12 15.34
C GLN A 243 17.71 8.26 14.50
N PHE A 244 16.89 8.88 13.68
CA PHE A 244 16.13 8.16 12.68
C PHE A 244 16.96 8.03 11.40
N GLU A 245 17.04 6.82 10.89
CA GLU A 245 17.61 6.50 9.59
C GLU A 245 16.48 6.14 8.62
N HIS A 246 16.56 6.67 7.41
CA HIS A 246 15.66 6.34 6.33
C HIS A 246 16.48 5.97 5.09
N HIS A 247 16.18 4.81 4.50
CA HIS A 247 16.99 4.18 3.44
C HIS A 247 18.49 4.09 3.78
N GLY A 248 18.81 3.71 5.03
CA GLY A 248 20.19 3.55 5.52
C GLY A 248 20.98 4.86 5.67
N ARG A 249 20.30 6.03 5.67
CA ARG A 249 20.92 7.34 5.87
C ARG A 249 20.32 8.05 7.09
N PRO A 250 21.11 8.71 7.94
CA PRO A 250 20.59 9.58 8.98
C PRO A 250 19.74 10.70 8.39
N VAL A 251 18.52 10.88 8.88
CA VAL A 251 17.61 11.95 8.43
C VAL A 251 17.19 12.91 9.55
N GLY A 252 17.37 12.52 10.80
CA GLY A 252 17.02 13.36 11.94
C GLY A 252 17.51 12.83 13.26
N GLU A 253 17.66 13.73 14.22
CA GLU A 253 17.96 13.42 15.61
C GLU A 253 16.87 13.97 16.53
N PHE A 254 16.57 13.25 17.60
CA PHE A 254 15.70 13.67 18.69
C PHE A 254 16.46 13.56 20.00
N THR A 255 16.71 14.71 20.60
CA THR A 255 17.32 14.86 21.92
C THR A 255 16.25 15.26 22.92
N GLY A 256 16.44 14.87 24.18
CA GLY A 256 15.51 15.19 25.27
C GLY A 256 15.20 16.69 25.41
N PRO A 257 14.18 17.06 26.22
CA PRO A 257 13.64 16.26 27.33
C PRO A 257 12.62 15.19 26.91
N TYR A 258 12.56 14.12 27.72
CA TYR A 258 11.70 12.95 27.51
C TYR A 258 10.58 12.92 28.55
N ASP A 259 9.56 13.77 28.37
CA ASP A 259 8.45 13.87 29.33
C ASP A 259 7.13 13.41 28.69
N ALA A 260 6.30 12.73 29.48
CA ALA A 260 4.98 12.28 29.04
C ALA A 260 3.95 13.43 29.05
N PRO A 261 2.97 13.46 28.12
CA PRO A 261 2.81 12.54 27.00
C PRO A 261 3.86 12.81 25.93
N TYR A 262 4.47 11.76 25.38
CA TYR A 262 5.61 11.84 24.45
C TYR A 262 5.23 12.33 23.03
N GLU A 263 4.31 13.29 22.93
CA GLU A 263 3.77 13.84 21.68
C GLU A 263 4.86 14.46 20.80
N ALA A 264 5.85 15.11 21.41
CA ALA A 264 6.98 15.70 20.68
C ALA A 264 7.78 14.64 19.92
N PHE A 265 8.00 13.47 20.54
CA PHE A 265 8.67 12.34 19.90
C PHE A 265 7.84 11.82 18.72
N TRP A 266 6.54 11.60 18.91
CA TRP A 266 5.68 11.11 17.82
C TRP A 266 5.56 12.09 16.66
N ARG A 267 5.48 13.38 16.97
CA ARG A 267 5.48 14.44 15.95
C ARG A 267 6.80 14.51 15.19
N TRP A 268 7.94 14.37 15.89
CA TRP A 268 9.26 14.28 15.26
C TRP A 268 9.36 13.05 14.35
N LEU A 269 9.02 11.86 14.86
CA LEU A 269 9.10 10.63 14.08
C LEU A 269 8.18 10.67 12.85
N GLY A 270 6.98 11.24 13.01
CA GLY A 270 6.03 11.41 11.93
C GLY A 270 6.51 12.30 10.78
N GLN A 271 7.46 13.21 11.00
CA GLN A 271 8.05 14.01 9.92
C GLN A 271 8.79 13.14 8.88
N TYR A 272 9.26 11.97 9.29
CA TYR A 272 10.04 11.06 8.45
C TYR A 272 9.22 9.86 7.95
N LEU A 273 8.21 9.42 8.71
CA LEU A 273 7.38 8.26 8.36
C LEU A 273 6.11 8.61 7.57
N LEU A 274 5.64 9.85 7.66
CA LEU A 274 4.37 10.27 7.09
C LEU A 274 4.60 11.33 6.00
N THR A 275 3.82 11.24 4.91
CA THR A 275 3.75 12.29 3.89
C THR A 275 3.13 13.57 4.46
N GLU A 276 3.28 14.71 3.78
CA GLU A 276 2.69 15.98 4.22
C GLU A 276 1.17 15.91 4.43
N GLU A 277 0.45 15.21 3.56
CA GLU A 277 -1.00 15.00 3.69
C GLU A 277 -1.32 14.16 4.94
N GLN A 278 -0.56 13.09 5.18
CA GLN A 278 -0.72 12.25 6.36
C GLN A 278 -0.40 13.03 7.64
N GLN A 279 0.64 13.86 7.65
CA GLN A 279 0.98 14.73 8.78
C GLN A 279 -0.13 15.76 9.05
N TYR A 280 -0.71 16.35 8.01
CA TYR A 280 -1.85 17.26 8.15
C TYR A 280 -3.05 16.57 8.81
N ILE A 281 -3.38 15.35 8.39
CA ILE A 281 -4.45 14.56 9.02
C ILE A 281 -4.08 14.22 10.46
N ALA A 282 -2.93 13.57 10.69
CA ALA A 282 -2.49 13.03 11.97
C ALA A 282 -2.30 14.09 13.06
N PHE A 283 -1.71 15.23 12.71
CA PHE A 283 -1.24 16.22 13.70
C PHE A 283 -1.99 17.55 13.69
N SER A 284 -2.83 17.79 12.69
CA SER A 284 -3.61 19.02 12.52
C SER A 284 -5.10 18.77 12.38
N GLN A 285 -5.58 17.55 12.72
CA GLN A 285 -6.98 17.14 12.65
C GLN A 285 -7.58 17.32 11.24
N GLY A 286 -6.75 17.14 10.21
CA GLY A 286 -7.19 17.15 8.83
C GLY A 286 -8.12 15.99 8.51
N THR A 287 -8.78 16.04 7.36
CA THR A 287 -9.62 14.95 6.86
C THR A 287 -9.33 14.73 5.39
N GLU A 288 -9.03 13.49 5.00
CA GLU A 288 -8.82 13.11 3.61
C GLU A 288 -10.11 13.30 2.79
N ARG A 289 -9.98 13.48 1.48
CA ARG A 289 -11.16 13.59 0.62
C ARG A 289 -11.95 12.28 0.61
N PRO A 290 -13.29 12.34 0.69
CA PRO A 290 -14.12 11.14 0.62
C PRO A 290 -13.89 10.40 -0.70
N PHE A 291 -13.97 9.07 -0.67
CA PHE A 291 -13.81 8.16 -1.81
C PHE A 291 -12.40 8.10 -2.43
N CYS A 292 -11.44 8.85 -1.90
CA CYS A 292 -10.08 8.91 -2.43
C CYS A 292 -9.04 8.20 -1.55
N GLY A 293 -9.34 7.99 -0.26
CA GLY A 293 -8.41 7.45 0.72
C GLY A 293 -8.05 5.98 0.48
N PRO A 294 -6.84 5.55 0.91
CA PRO A 294 -6.47 4.15 0.89
C PRO A 294 -7.39 3.35 1.83
N TYR A 295 -7.45 2.05 1.58
CA TYR A 295 -8.24 1.09 2.36
C TYR A 295 -9.76 1.26 2.40
N LEU A 296 -10.34 2.23 1.70
CA LEU A 296 -11.79 2.35 1.58
C LEU A 296 -12.41 1.03 1.10
N THR A 297 -11.87 0.46 0.04
CA THR A 297 -12.30 -0.82 -0.56
C THR A 297 -11.50 -2.03 -0.07
N GLU A 298 -10.66 -1.87 0.97
CA GLU A 298 -9.90 -3.00 1.52
C GLU A 298 -10.84 -3.99 2.21
N LYS A 299 -10.71 -5.26 1.83
CA LYS A 299 -11.52 -6.39 2.30
C LYS A 299 -10.67 -7.59 2.71
N ARG A 300 -9.36 -7.55 2.48
CA ARG A 300 -8.45 -8.59 2.94
C ARG A 300 -8.54 -8.73 4.46
N ARG A 301 -8.39 -9.96 4.93
CA ARG A 301 -8.34 -10.26 6.35
C ARG A 301 -7.01 -9.77 6.94
N GLY A 302 -7.08 -8.99 8.01
CA GLY A 302 -5.91 -8.39 8.66
C GLY A 302 -6.22 -7.25 9.60
N TRP A 303 -5.18 -6.51 9.95
CA TRP A 303 -5.13 -5.49 10.98
C TRP A 303 -4.87 -4.12 10.40
N PHE A 304 -5.59 -3.12 10.89
CA PHE A 304 -5.32 -1.71 10.68
C PHE A 304 -4.55 -1.19 11.88
N LEU A 305 -3.31 -0.77 11.63
CA LEU A 305 -2.35 -0.38 12.63
C LEU A 305 -2.16 1.14 12.63
N ASP A 306 -1.77 1.66 13.78
CA ASP A 306 -1.21 3.01 13.91
C ASP A 306 0.12 3.08 13.13
N PRO A 307 0.30 4.05 12.22
CA PRO A 307 1.46 4.12 11.34
C PRO A 307 2.78 4.43 12.06
N LEU A 308 2.74 5.02 13.25
CA LEU A 308 3.94 5.42 13.99
C LEU A 308 4.35 4.36 15.02
N SER A 309 3.39 3.85 15.78
CA SER A 309 3.65 2.88 16.86
C SER A 309 3.53 1.41 16.42
N GLY A 310 2.81 1.14 15.33
CA GLY A 310 2.49 -0.22 14.89
C GLY A 310 1.44 -0.93 15.73
N VAL A 311 0.79 -0.24 16.69
CA VAL A 311 -0.28 -0.79 17.52
C VAL A 311 -1.51 -1.10 16.69
N ALA A 312 -2.15 -2.25 16.93
CA ALA A 312 -3.40 -2.60 16.27
C ALA A 312 -4.56 -1.72 16.74
N LEU A 313 -5.17 -0.99 15.81
CA LEU A 313 -6.32 -0.11 16.05
C LEU A 313 -7.63 -0.82 15.75
N PHE A 314 -7.70 -1.50 14.61
CA PHE A 314 -8.89 -2.23 14.15
C PHE A 314 -8.49 -3.56 13.52
N HIS A 315 -9.41 -4.51 13.52
CA HIS A 315 -9.30 -5.72 12.70
C HIS A 315 -10.36 -5.68 11.58
N SER A 316 -10.04 -6.29 10.45
CA SER A 316 -10.84 -6.31 9.22
C SER A 316 -12.26 -6.87 9.39
N ASP A 317 -12.48 -7.78 10.34
CA ASP A 317 -13.81 -8.32 10.66
C ASP A 317 -14.76 -7.29 11.30
N LYS A 318 -14.21 -6.17 11.77
CA LYS A 318 -14.95 -5.02 12.29
C LYS A 318 -15.27 -4.00 11.20
N LYS A 319 -14.71 -4.14 9.99
CA LYS A 319 -14.88 -3.19 8.88
C LYS A 319 -16.18 -3.45 8.12
N PHE A 320 -16.88 -2.40 7.72
CA PHE A 320 -18.08 -2.48 6.90
C PHE A 320 -18.17 -1.33 5.88
N ASP A 321 -19.02 -1.49 4.86
CA ASP A 321 -19.26 -0.44 3.85
C ASP A 321 -20.36 0.50 4.33
N SER A 322 -19.98 1.70 4.75
CA SER A 322 -20.92 2.73 5.22
C SER A 322 -21.47 3.63 4.11
N GLY A 323 -20.80 3.65 2.95
CA GLY A 323 -21.10 4.57 1.85
C GLY A 323 -20.64 6.02 2.10
N THR A 324 -19.98 6.32 3.21
CA THR A 324 -19.58 7.70 3.54
C THR A 324 -18.34 8.19 2.80
N GLY A 325 -17.57 7.28 2.20
CA GLY A 325 -16.34 7.58 1.49
C GLY A 325 -15.07 7.42 2.32
N TRP A 326 -15.16 6.97 3.56
CA TRP A 326 -14.02 6.63 4.42
C TRP A 326 -14.13 5.20 4.97
N PRO A 327 -13.00 4.51 5.23
CA PRO A 327 -12.98 3.27 5.99
C PRO A 327 -13.82 3.39 7.28
N SER A 328 -14.75 2.45 7.45
CA SER A 328 -15.69 2.45 8.57
C SER A 328 -15.63 1.14 9.33
N PHE A 329 -15.54 1.23 10.65
CA PHE A 329 -15.49 0.08 11.56
C PHE A 329 -16.60 0.19 12.60
N TYR A 330 -17.18 -0.92 13.03
CA TYR A 330 -18.18 -0.89 14.09
C TYR A 330 -17.59 -1.02 15.49
N ASP A 331 -16.35 -1.48 15.63
CA ASP A 331 -15.70 -1.68 16.91
C ASP A 331 -14.17 -1.48 16.78
N VAL A 332 -13.48 -1.27 17.89
CA VAL A 332 -12.03 -0.99 18.00
C VAL A 332 -11.31 -2.11 18.73
N MET A 333 -9.98 -2.14 18.68
CA MET A 333 -9.21 -2.98 19.60
C MET A 333 -9.22 -2.42 21.03
N PRO A 334 -9.20 -3.28 22.08
CA PRO A 334 -9.18 -2.82 23.47
C PRO A 334 -8.05 -1.84 23.73
N ASN A 335 -8.36 -0.71 24.38
CA ASN A 335 -7.42 0.37 24.72
C ASN A 335 -6.67 0.99 23.52
N ALA A 336 -7.12 0.76 22.29
CA ALA A 336 -6.40 1.22 21.11
C ALA A 336 -6.69 2.68 20.72
N VAL A 337 -7.83 3.23 21.17
CA VAL A 337 -8.24 4.60 20.85
C VAL A 337 -8.61 5.39 22.11
N SER A 338 -8.44 6.70 22.04
CA SER A 338 -8.98 7.67 22.98
C SER A 338 -10.07 8.50 22.30
N LEU A 339 -11.12 8.83 23.05
CA LEU A 339 -12.27 9.60 22.56
C LEU A 339 -12.25 11.00 23.16
N VAL A 340 -12.19 12.01 22.29
CA VAL A 340 -12.13 13.43 22.68
C VAL A 340 -13.35 14.16 22.14
N LYS A 341 -13.98 15.01 22.96
CA LYS A 341 -15.10 15.83 22.48
C LYS A 341 -14.60 16.90 21.52
N ASP A 342 -15.14 16.89 20.30
CA ASP A 342 -14.84 17.85 19.24
C ASP A 342 -16.02 18.82 19.05
N ARG A 343 -15.75 20.12 19.14
CA ARG A 343 -16.71 21.22 18.96
C ARG A 343 -16.44 22.06 17.70
N SER A 344 -15.52 21.60 16.85
CA SER A 344 -15.17 22.27 15.61
C SER A 344 -16.34 22.32 14.62
N HIS A 345 -16.27 23.24 13.67
CA HIS A 345 -17.25 23.40 12.57
C HIS A 345 -18.72 23.54 13.01
N GLY A 346 -18.97 24.00 14.25
CA GLY A 346 -20.32 24.21 14.78
C GLY A 346 -21.09 22.92 15.10
N MET A 347 -20.42 21.77 15.08
CA MET A 347 -20.99 20.46 15.42
C MET A 347 -20.45 19.96 16.76
N ILE A 348 -21.17 19.07 17.42
CA ILE A 348 -20.63 18.28 18.54
C ILE A 348 -20.38 16.87 18.01
N ARG A 349 -19.12 16.51 17.88
CA ARG A 349 -18.67 15.19 17.44
C ARG A 349 -17.74 14.58 18.49
N THR A 350 -17.48 13.29 18.36
CA THR A 350 -16.49 12.60 19.18
C THR A 350 -15.31 12.25 18.27
N GLU A 351 -14.20 12.96 18.46
CA GLU A 351 -12.93 12.67 17.80
C GLU A 351 -12.36 11.34 18.31
N VAL A 352 -11.83 10.55 17.39
CA VAL A 352 -11.11 9.31 17.66
C VAL A 352 -9.63 9.58 17.43
N ARG A 353 -8.81 9.38 18.46
CA ARG A 353 -7.35 9.45 18.40
C ARG A 353 -6.73 8.11 18.74
N SER A 354 -5.55 7.82 18.20
CA SER A 354 -4.75 6.68 18.65
C SER A 354 -4.39 6.84 20.12
N ALA A 355 -4.59 5.81 20.94
CA ALA A 355 -4.23 5.84 22.35
C ALA A 355 -2.70 5.79 22.57
N SER A 356 -1.95 5.22 21.62
CA SER A 356 -0.49 5.09 21.75
C SER A 356 0.25 6.37 21.39
N THR A 357 -0.17 7.04 20.30
CA THR A 357 0.57 8.18 19.73
C THR A 357 -0.17 9.50 19.82
N GLY A 358 -1.48 9.48 20.10
CA GLY A 358 -2.32 10.67 20.15
C GLY A 358 -2.68 11.25 18.78
N ILE A 359 -2.28 10.62 17.66
CA ILE A 359 -2.62 11.12 16.33
C ILE A 359 -4.14 11.08 16.09
N HIS A 360 -4.62 12.07 15.34
CA HIS A 360 -5.99 12.10 14.85
C HIS A 360 -6.23 10.96 13.86
N LEU A 361 -7.29 10.18 14.10
CA LEU A 361 -7.73 9.11 13.21
C LEU A 361 -9.00 9.50 12.45
N GLY A 362 -9.97 10.11 13.14
CA GLY A 362 -11.25 10.49 12.57
C GLY A 362 -12.30 10.75 13.65
N HIS A 363 -13.53 10.27 13.42
CA HIS A 363 -14.66 10.49 14.33
C HIS A 363 -15.50 9.23 14.50
N VAL A 364 -16.19 9.13 15.64
CA VAL A 364 -17.15 8.06 15.92
C VAL A 364 -18.57 8.62 15.98
N PHE A 365 -19.51 7.86 15.40
CA PHE A 365 -20.94 8.19 15.28
C PHE A 365 -21.79 7.04 15.81
N GLU A 366 -23.04 7.33 16.23
CA GLU A 366 -24.01 6.35 16.75
C GLU A 366 -24.96 5.79 15.66
N ASP A 367 -24.51 5.80 14.40
CA ASP A 367 -25.27 5.35 13.21
C ASP A 367 -24.70 4.05 12.62
N GLY A 368 -23.95 3.29 13.42
CA GLY A 368 -23.31 2.05 13.00
C GLY A 368 -24.22 0.82 13.05
N PRO A 369 -23.78 -0.30 12.46
CA PRO A 369 -24.49 -1.56 12.57
C PRO A 369 -24.39 -2.14 14.00
N ALA A 370 -25.27 -3.11 14.30
CA ALA A 370 -25.09 -3.99 15.46
C ALA A 370 -23.71 -4.70 15.39
N PRO A 371 -23.10 -5.07 16.52
CA PRO A 371 -23.65 -5.05 17.89
C PRO A 371 -23.43 -3.76 18.68
N THR A 372 -22.49 -2.92 18.27
CA THR A 372 -22.11 -1.71 19.03
C THR A 372 -22.98 -0.51 18.70
N HIS A 373 -23.60 -0.49 17.52
CA HIS A 373 -24.27 0.68 16.94
C HIS A 373 -23.34 1.88 16.73
N LEU A 374 -22.02 1.66 16.78
CA LEU A 374 -21.02 2.68 16.56
C LEU A 374 -20.46 2.58 15.15
N ARG A 375 -20.12 3.73 14.57
CA ARG A 375 -19.38 3.84 13.32
C ARG A 375 -18.15 4.69 13.54
N TYR A 376 -17.01 4.03 13.65
CA TYR A 376 -15.69 4.65 13.60
C TYR A 376 -15.36 4.98 12.14
N CYS A 377 -15.50 6.24 11.77
CA CYS A 377 -15.23 6.77 10.43
C CYS A 377 -13.80 7.33 10.43
N ILE A 378 -12.87 6.58 9.84
CA ILE A 378 -11.43 6.79 10.00
C ILE A 378 -10.80 7.17 8.67
N ASN A 379 -9.88 8.14 8.70
CA ASN A 379 -9.05 8.47 7.55
C ASN A 379 -8.14 7.29 7.20
N GLY A 380 -8.24 6.78 5.98
CA GLY A 380 -7.40 5.67 5.52
C GLY A 380 -5.91 6.03 5.45
N GLN A 381 -5.59 7.29 5.13
CA GLN A 381 -4.22 7.79 5.00
C GLN A 381 -3.38 7.63 6.27
N VAL A 382 -4.01 7.59 7.46
CA VAL A 382 -3.33 7.45 8.77
C VAL A 382 -3.48 6.04 9.36
N LEU A 383 -3.62 5.03 8.50
CA LEU A 383 -3.62 3.62 8.87
C LEU A 383 -2.54 2.87 8.09
N LEU A 384 -1.99 1.81 8.69
CA LEU A 384 -1.24 0.79 7.97
C LEU A 384 -2.03 -0.51 7.96
N PHE A 385 -2.14 -1.16 6.81
CA PHE A 385 -2.79 -2.46 6.74
C PHE A 385 -1.77 -3.60 6.73
N LYS A 386 -1.88 -4.49 7.71
CA LYS A 386 -1.12 -5.74 7.80
C LYS A 386 -2.08 -6.92 7.66
N HIS A 387 -1.90 -7.75 6.64
CA HIS A 387 -2.70 -8.97 6.49
C HIS A 387 -2.43 -9.97 7.62
N ASP A 388 -3.39 -10.86 7.88
CA ASP A 388 -3.18 -12.01 8.75
C ASP A 388 -2.09 -12.94 8.18
N ALA A 389 -1.26 -13.49 9.05
CA ALA A 389 -0.17 -14.41 8.68
C ALA A 389 -0.68 -15.79 8.27
#